data_AF-R9LX90-F1
#
_entry.id   AF-R9LX90-F1
#
_cell.length_a   1.000
_cell.length_b   1.000
_cell.length_c   1.000
_cell.angle_alpha   90.00
_cell.angle_beta   90.00
_cell.angle_gamma   90.00
#
_symmetry.space_group_name_H-M   'P 1'
#
loop_
_entity.id
_entity.type
_entity.pdbx_description
1 polymer ?
#
loop_
_entity_poly.entity_id
_entity_poly.type
_entity_poly.pdbx_seq_one_letter_code
_entity_poly.pdbx_strand_id
1 'polypeptide(L)'
;MSMEQVFQVTGLCVVGALLALVLKKGSPELALLLALAAVAAVLLFLAEALGELLDFLREVGAASGLSEDLFIPLYKTAGIALVVKAGGSLCRDAGESALASAVETAGTVCALLVSLPLLRAVLALLLELTR
;
A
#
# COMPACT_ATOMS: atom_id res chain seq x y z
N MET A 1 -3.71 -9.39 11.26
CA MET A 1 -2.26 -9.66 11.14
C MET A 1 -1.67 -10.32 12.38
N SER A 2 -1.50 -11.64 12.35
CA SER A 2 -0.99 -12.45 13.47
C SER A 2 0.55 -12.41 13.55
N MET A 3 1.15 -12.70 14.71
CA MET A 3 2.62 -12.73 14.86
C MET A 3 3.30 -13.68 13.84
N GLU A 4 2.62 -14.78 13.50
CA GLU A 4 3.04 -15.76 12.50
C GLU A 4 3.14 -15.18 11.07
N GLN A 5 2.20 -14.32 10.71
CA GLN A 5 2.16 -13.64 9.41
C GLN A 5 3.35 -12.69 9.22
N VAL A 6 3.75 -11.98 10.28
CA VAL A 6 4.94 -11.11 10.26
C VAL A 6 6.22 -11.92 10.07
N PHE A 7 6.31 -13.10 10.70
CA PHE A 7 7.45 -14.01 10.52
C PHE A 7 7.52 -14.57 9.10
N GLN A 8 6.39 -14.97 8.51
CA GLN A 8 6.33 -15.48 7.13
C GLN A 8 6.77 -14.42 6.11
N VAL A 9 6.22 -13.20 6.22
CA VAL A 9 6.60 -12.07 5.33
C VAL A 9 8.08 -11.74 5.48
N THR A 10 8.56 -11.65 6.72
CA THR A 10 9.98 -11.35 6.99
C THR A 10 10.91 -12.43 6.43
N GLY A 11 10.57 -13.70 6.64
CA GLY A 11 11.32 -14.84 6.11
C GLY A 11 11.38 -14.84 4.58
N LEU A 12 10.23 -14.62 3.92
CA LEU A 12 10.14 -14.53 2.47
C LEU A 12 11.01 -13.37 1.92
N CYS A 13 10.96 -12.20 2.56
CA CYS A 13 11.79 -11.06 2.18
C CYS A 13 13.29 -11.35 2.31
N VAL A 14 13.72 -11.96 3.42
CA VAL A 14 15.14 -12.27 3.66
C VAL A 14 15.64 -13.31 2.66
N VAL A 15 14.89 -14.40 2.45
CA VAL A 15 15.24 -15.45 1.48
C VAL A 15 15.25 -14.89 0.05
N GLY A 16 14.25 -14.10 -0.32
CA GLY A 16 14.18 -13.43 -1.62
C GLY A 16 15.35 -12.48 -1.86
N ALA A 17 15.70 -11.66 -0.86
CA ALA A 17 16.84 -10.75 -0.94
C ALA A 17 18.19 -11.49 -1.08
N LEU A 18 18.38 -12.57 -0.31
CA LEU A 18 19.59 -13.40 -0.40
C LEU A 18 19.72 -14.07 -1.78
N LEU A 19 18.64 -14.65 -2.31
CA LEU A 19 18.60 -15.24 -3.65
C LEU A 19 18.86 -14.18 -4.73
N ALA A 20 18.25 -13.00 -4.62
CA ALA A 20 18.47 -11.90 -5.56
C ALA A 20 19.94 -11.45 -5.57
N LEU A 21 20.58 -11.35 -4.40
CA LEU A 21 22.01 -11.02 -4.30
C LEU A 21 22.91 -12.07 -4.96
N VAL A 22 22.58 -13.36 -4.83
CA VAL A 22 23.32 -14.45 -5.48
C VAL A 22 23.15 -14.39 -7.00
N LEU A 23 21.93 -14.19 -7.50
CA LEU A 23 21.63 -14.11 -8.94
C LEU A 23 22.22 -12.87 -9.60
N LYS A 24 22.33 -11.75 -8.89
CA LYS A 24 22.87 -10.48 -9.42
C LYS A 24 24.32 -10.62 -9.90
N LYS A 25 25.07 -11.63 -9.43
CA LYS A 25 26.42 -11.95 -9.92
C LYS A 25 26.46 -12.65 -11.29
N GLY A 26 25.37 -13.31 -11.70
CA GLY A 26 25.30 -14.06 -12.95
C GLY A 26 24.41 -13.39 -14.01
N SER A 27 23.22 -12.92 -13.62
CA SER A 27 22.25 -12.33 -14.54
C SER A 27 21.39 -11.28 -13.82
N PRO A 28 21.67 -9.97 -13.98
CA PRO A 28 20.96 -8.92 -13.26
C PRO A 28 19.46 -8.87 -13.57
N GLU A 29 19.05 -9.30 -14.77
CA GLU A 29 17.64 -9.37 -15.20
C GLU A 29 16.83 -10.39 -14.38
N LEU A 30 17.40 -11.57 -14.11
CA LEU A 30 16.74 -12.60 -13.29
C LEU A 30 16.65 -12.17 -11.81
N ALA A 31 17.65 -11.44 -11.31
CA ALA A 31 17.60 -10.88 -9.96
C ALA A 31 16.47 -9.85 -9.82
N LEU A 32 16.24 -9.02 -10.86
CA LEU A 32 15.14 -8.05 -10.87
C LEU A 32 13.77 -8.75 -10.92
N LEU A 33 13.61 -9.77 -11.78
CA LEU A 33 12.38 -10.56 -11.85
C LEU A 33 12.07 -11.26 -10.52
N LEU A 34 13.09 -11.78 -9.84
CA LEU A 34 12.94 -12.40 -8.52
C LEU A 34 12.53 -11.38 -7.45
N ALA A 35 13.14 -10.19 -7.46
CA ALA A 35 12.77 -9.09 -6.56
C ALA A 35 11.32 -8.63 -6.79
N LEU A 36 10.91 -8.49 -8.05
CA LEU A 36 9.52 -8.19 -8.43
C LEU A 36 8.55 -9.27 -7.93
N ALA A 37 8.89 -10.55 -8.10
CA ALA A 37 8.07 -11.65 -7.61
C ALA A 37 7.96 -11.65 -6.07
N ALA A 38 9.05 -11.40 -5.35
CA ALA A 38 9.05 -11.31 -3.91
C ALA A 38 8.19 -10.14 -3.41
N VAL A 39 8.33 -8.95 -4.02
CA VAL A 39 7.52 -7.78 -3.65
C VAL A 39 6.04 -7.99 -4.00
N ALA A 40 5.73 -8.62 -5.12
CA ALA A 40 4.34 -8.97 -5.48
C ALA A 40 3.72 -9.95 -4.47
N ALA A 41 4.47 -10.97 -4.04
CA ALA A 41 4.00 -11.92 -3.02
C ALA A 41 3.72 -11.23 -1.67
N VAL A 42 4.60 -10.32 -1.24
CA VAL A 42 4.40 -9.53 -0.01
C VAL A 42 3.18 -8.60 -0.14
N LEU A 43 2.99 -7.98 -1.31
CA LEU A 43 1.82 -7.13 -1.59
C LEU A 43 0.50 -7.90 -1.51
N LEU A 44 0.43 -9.11 -2.09
CA LEU A 44 -0.76 -9.97 -2.00
C LEU A 44 -1.07 -10.32 -0.55
N PHE A 45 -0.04 -10.65 0.23
CA PHE A 45 -0.19 -10.98 1.64
C PHE A 45 -0.66 -9.77 2.47
N LEU A 46 -0.14 -8.57 2.17
CA LEU A 46 -0.61 -7.35 2.82
C LEU A 46 -2.03 -6.95 2.39
N ALA A 47 -2.45 -7.29 1.17
CA ALA A 47 -3.79 -7.01 0.69
C ALA A 47 -4.85 -7.80 1.49
N GLU A 48 -4.56 -9.04 1.87
CA GLU A 48 -5.43 -9.83 2.76
C GLU A 48 -5.56 -9.18 4.14
N ALA A 49 -4.44 -8.77 4.75
CA ALA A 49 -4.46 -8.08 6.05
C ALA A 49 -5.19 -6.73 5.99
N LEU A 50 -5.10 -6.03 4.85
CA LEU A 50 -5.86 -4.81 4.62
C LEU A 50 -7.36 -5.10 4.50
N GLY A 51 -7.75 -6.24 3.91
CA GLY A 51 -9.13 -6.72 3.85
C GLY A 51 -9.73 -6.96 5.24
N GLU A 52 -9.02 -7.68 6.12
CA GLU A 52 -9.45 -7.91 7.52
C GLU A 52 -9.73 -6.59 8.26
N LEU A 53 -8.85 -5.60 8.08
CA LEU A 53 -9.02 -4.28 8.68
C LEU A 53 -10.25 -3.55 8.13
N LEU A 54 -10.58 -3.72 6.84
CA LEU A 54 -11.74 -3.10 6.22
C LEU A 54 -13.05 -3.72 6.70
N ASP A 55 -13.09 -5.04 6.85
CA ASP A 55 -14.27 -5.73 7.36
C ASP A 55 -14.54 -5.29 8.81
N PHE A 56 -13.50 -5.16 9.64
CA PHE A 56 -13.63 -4.56 10.97
C PHE A 56 -14.15 -3.12 10.93
N LEU A 57 -13.62 -2.26 10.05
CA LEU A 57 -14.09 -0.88 9.92
C LEU A 57 -15.54 -0.79 9.43
N ARG A 58 -15.98 -1.71 8.55
CA ARG A 58 -17.37 -1.82 8.10
C ARG A 58 -18.30 -2.24 9.23
N GLU A 59 -17.91 -3.22 10.04
CA GLU A 59 -18.67 -3.64 11.22
C GLU A 59 -18.85 -2.47 12.21
N VAL A 60 -17.78 -1.70 12.44
CA VAL A 60 -17.83 -0.49 13.28
C VAL A 60 -18.72 0.59 12.65
N GLY A 61 -18.63 0.79 11.33
CA GLY A 61 -19.49 1.71 10.58
C GLY A 61 -20.97 1.37 10.72
N ALA A 62 -21.32 0.09 10.54
CA ALA A 62 -22.68 -0.40 10.71
C ALA A 62 -23.21 -0.23 12.14
N ALA A 63 -22.35 -0.40 13.16
CA ALA A 63 -22.71 -0.21 14.55
C ALA A 63 -22.85 1.27 14.97
N SER A 64 -22.14 2.18 14.30
CA SER A 64 -22.09 3.62 14.62
C SER A 64 -23.02 4.49 13.76
N GLY A 65 -23.65 3.92 12.72
CA GLY A 65 -24.46 4.66 11.75
C GLY A 65 -23.64 5.53 10.79
N LEU A 66 -22.31 5.35 10.76
CA LEU A 66 -21.42 6.02 9.83
C LEU A 66 -21.55 5.40 8.44
N SER A 67 -21.74 6.23 7.42
CA SER A 67 -21.83 5.80 6.03
C SER A 67 -20.53 5.17 5.53
N GLU A 68 -20.65 4.06 4.78
CA GLU A 68 -19.51 3.36 4.19
C GLU A 68 -18.62 4.28 3.33
N ASP A 69 -19.18 5.36 2.80
CA ASP A 69 -18.50 6.39 2.03
C ASP A 69 -17.34 7.07 2.76
N LEU A 70 -17.29 7.04 4.10
CA LEU A 70 -16.13 7.53 4.87
C LEU A 70 -14.94 6.56 4.85
N PHE A 71 -15.20 5.26 4.77
CA PHE A 71 -14.13 4.25 4.78
C PHE A 71 -13.53 4.03 3.39
N ILE A 72 -14.27 4.37 2.33
CA ILE A 72 -13.81 4.27 0.94
C ILE A 72 -12.50 5.04 0.68
N PRO A 73 -12.37 6.32 1.08
CA PRO A 73 -11.13 7.07 0.92
C PRO A 73 -9.94 6.51 1.70
N LEU A 74 -10.17 5.95 2.89
CA LEU A 74 -9.12 5.38 3.73
C LEU A 74 -8.45 4.19 3.03
N TYR A 75 -9.23 3.24 2.50
CA TYR A 75 -8.68 2.08 1.82
C TYR A 75 -7.99 2.46 0.51
N LYS A 76 -8.58 3.39 -0.27
CA LYS A 76 -7.98 3.85 -1.52
C LYS A 76 -6.61 4.48 -1.27
N THR A 77 -6.48 5.25 -0.20
CA THR A 77 -5.21 5.88 0.17
C THR A 77 -4.18 4.84 0.63
N ALA A 78 -4.59 3.86 1.44
CA ALA A 78 -3.71 2.76 1.86
C ALA A 78 -3.22 1.93 0.66
N GLY A 79 -4.11 1.61 -0.29
CA GLY A 79 -3.77 0.91 -1.53
C GLY A 79 -2.80 1.71 -2.40
N ILE A 80 -3.04 3.01 -2.59
CA ILE A 80 -2.12 3.90 -3.30
C ILE A 80 -0.74 3.88 -2.63
N ALA A 81 -0.67 4.01 -1.30
CA ALA A 81 0.60 4.01 -0.58
C ALA A 81 1.39 2.70 -0.77
N LEU A 82 0.70 1.56 -0.76
CA LEU A 82 1.33 0.25 -0.99
C LEU A 82 1.91 0.13 -2.39
N VAL A 83 1.12 0.46 -3.41
CA VAL A 83 1.54 0.40 -4.82
C VAL A 83 2.70 1.35 -5.09
N VAL A 84 2.62 2.58 -4.57
CA VAL A 84 3.65 3.61 -4.78
C VAL A 84 4.96 3.24 -4.09
N LYS A 85 4.90 2.73 -2.85
CA LYS A 85 6.11 2.32 -2.12
C LYS A 85 6.78 1.12 -2.77
N ALA A 86 5.99 0.13 -3.18
CA ALA A 86 6.50 -1.03 -3.91
C ALA A 86 7.08 -0.61 -5.27
N GLY A 87 6.31 0.08 -6.10
CA GLY A 87 6.76 0.54 -7.42
C GLY A 87 8.01 1.42 -7.35
N GLY A 88 8.04 2.39 -6.42
CA GLY A 88 9.19 3.27 -6.24
C GLY A 88 10.45 2.54 -5.76
N SER A 89 10.32 1.56 -4.85
CA SER A 89 11.45 0.72 -4.45
C SER A 89 11.97 -0.14 -5.59
N LEU A 90 11.07 -0.74 -6.39
CA LEU A 90 11.47 -1.50 -7.58
C LEU A 90 12.19 -0.66 -8.63
N CYS A 91 11.69 0.54 -8.91
CA CYS A 91 12.35 1.45 -9.84
C CYS A 91 13.77 1.81 -9.35
N ARG A 92 13.95 2.02 -8.04
CA ARG A 92 15.29 2.23 -7.45
C ARG A 92 16.18 1.00 -7.56
N ASP A 93 15.65 -0.18 -7.31
CA ASP A 93 16.40 -1.44 -7.42
C ASP A 93 16.83 -1.74 -8.86
N ALA A 94 16.05 -1.28 -9.85
CA ALA A 94 16.40 -1.30 -11.27
C ALA A 94 17.44 -0.23 -11.67
N GLY A 95 17.79 0.71 -10.78
CA GLY A 95 18.68 1.84 -11.06
C GLY A 95 17.97 3.10 -11.61
N GLU A 96 16.65 3.06 -11.76
CA GLU A 96 15.82 4.11 -12.35
C GLU A 96 15.24 5.06 -11.28
N SER A 97 16.12 5.84 -10.63
CA SER A 97 15.72 6.77 -9.57
C SER A 97 14.76 7.88 -10.04
N ALA A 98 14.85 8.31 -11.30
CA ALA A 98 13.95 9.31 -11.87
C ALA A 98 12.51 8.77 -11.98
N LEU A 99 12.35 7.52 -12.42
CA LEU A 99 11.04 6.86 -12.49
C LEU A 99 10.48 6.61 -11.09
N ALA A 100 11.32 6.25 -10.12
CA ALA A 100 10.91 6.09 -8.73
C ALA A 100 10.29 7.38 -8.17
N SER A 101 10.97 8.53 -8.36
CA SER A 101 10.46 9.84 -7.93
C SER A 101 9.17 10.23 -8.65
N ALA A 102 9.04 9.89 -9.95
CA ALA A 102 7.82 10.14 -10.71
C ALA A 102 6.62 9.36 -10.15
N VAL A 103 6.81 8.07 -9.83
CA VAL A 103 5.78 7.22 -9.21
C VAL A 103 5.37 7.75 -7.83
N GLU A 104 6.33 8.16 -7.00
CA GLU A 104 6.07 8.76 -5.68
C GLU A 104 5.28 10.07 -5.77
N THR A 105 5.63 10.91 -6.75
CA THR A 105 4.92 12.17 -7.00
C THR A 105 3.49 11.91 -7.47
N ALA A 106 3.30 11.01 -8.42
CA ALA A 106 1.97 10.62 -8.90
C ALA A 106 1.11 10.04 -7.77
N GLY A 107 1.70 9.18 -6.94
CA GLY A 107 1.06 8.61 -5.75
C GLY A 107 0.56 9.67 -4.77
N THR A 108 1.39 10.69 -4.51
CA THR A 108 1.03 11.81 -3.63
C THR A 108 -0.17 12.59 -4.17
N VAL A 109 -0.18 12.89 -5.46
CA VAL A 109 -1.32 13.58 -6.10
C VAL A 109 -2.59 12.73 -6.04
N CYS A 110 -2.50 11.43 -6.34
CA CYS A 110 -3.64 10.52 -6.23
C CYS A 110 -4.18 10.43 -4.79
N ALA A 111 -3.31 10.35 -3.78
CA ALA A 111 -3.71 10.32 -2.37
C ALA A 111 -4.46 11.60 -1.96
N LEU A 112 -3.99 12.77 -2.41
CA LEU A 112 -4.67 14.04 -2.17
C LEU A 112 -6.07 14.07 -2.81
N LEU A 113 -6.19 13.61 -4.06
CA LEU A 113 -7.48 13.55 -4.76
C LEU A 113 -8.47 12.61 -4.06
N VAL A 114 -7.99 11.46 -3.56
CA VAL A 114 -8.80 10.51 -2.79
C VAL A 114 -9.25 11.10 -1.45
N SER A 115 -8.47 12.01 -0.86
CA SER A 115 -8.79 12.65 0.42
C SER A 115 -9.85 13.76 0.31
N LEU A 116 -10.14 14.26 -0.89
CA LEU A 116 -11.15 15.30 -1.13
C LEU A 116 -12.56 14.97 -0.58
N PRO A 117 -13.15 13.79 -0.80
CA PRO A 117 -14.46 13.43 -0.22
C PRO A 117 -14.47 13.51 1.31
N LEU A 118 -13.40 13.06 1.99
CA LEU A 118 -13.30 13.20 3.45
C LEU A 118 -13.28 14.67 3.86
N LEU A 119 -12.50 15.50 3.17
CA LEU A 119 -12.43 16.93 3.44
C LEU A 119 -13.81 17.61 3.28
N ARG A 120 -14.58 17.21 2.26
CA ARG A 120 -15.95 17.70 2.03
C ARG A 120 -16.89 17.28 3.16
N ALA A 121 -16.81 16.03 3.62
CA ALA A 121 -17.62 15.53 4.72
C ALA A 121 -17.35 16.29 6.03
N VAL A 122 -16.07 16.51 6.35
CA VAL A 122 -15.67 17.30 7.53
C VAL A 122 -16.15 18.74 7.42
N LEU A 123 -16.03 19.37 6.25
CA LEU A 123 -16.50 20.73 6.04
C LEU A 123 -18.02 20.86 6.20
N ALA A 124 -18.78 19.88 5.70
CA ALA A 124 -20.24 19.84 5.87
C ALA A 124 -20.64 19.76 7.35
N LEU A 125 -20.01 18.87 8.12
CA LEU A 125 -20.25 18.74 9.57
C LEU A 125 -19.94 20.04 10.34
N LEU A 126 -18.82 20.70 10.01
CA LEU A 126 -18.48 21.99 10.65
C LEU A 126 -19.50 23.08 10.35
N LEU A 127 -20.01 23.14 9.12
CA LEU A 127 -21.03 24.11 8.72
C LEU A 127 -22.38 23.85 9.39
N GLU A 128 -22.75 22.59 9.61
CA GLU A 128 -23.95 22.22 10.38
C GLU A 128 -23.84 22.63 11.85
N LEU A 129 -22.68 22.42 12.49
CA LEU A 129 -22.49 22.78 13.90
C LEU A 129 -22.37 24.29 14.15
N THR A 130 -22.00 25.06 13.12
CA THR A 130 -21.88 26.53 13.22
C THR A 130 -23.23 27.23 12.98
N ARG A 131 -24.26 26.50 12.55
CA ARG A 131 -25.59 27.03 12.22
C ARG A 131 -26.58 26.81 13.35
#